data_AF-A0A0F9A694-F1
#
_entry.id   AF-A0A0F9A694-F1
#
_cell.length_a   1.000
_cell.length_b   1.000
_cell.length_c   1.000
_cell.angle_alpha   90.00
_cell.angle_beta   90.00
_cell.angle_gamma   90.00
#
_symmetry.space_group_name_H-M   'P 1'
#
loop_
_entity.id
_entity.type
_entity.pdbx_description
1 polymer ?
#
loop_
_entity_poly.entity_id
_entity_poly.type
_entity_poly.pdbx_seq_one_letter_code
_entity_poly.pdbx_strand_id
1 'polypeptide(L)'
;MSPGHMELWFFGWTPGHYRDNFILNPLPILVFVPLIVHHLQQVESSLINPHPIVVDVRPEQEVMFIKQNDGYGGGTTRMIRIHNVQGIDVWFKVLRIHEFQREYNLYYSLAKYKDGIPYSTLELAKRDFDNWIKEHWKEMVSYDFLLDIDAGNHHDIEFAYLTANTIRRYFNSFNVPYHLRFSGRGFHFVIPYKYFNDNLAYIDFNPDADENVYKFFMHIAMKLHSLFSEMIDTSIYDSRRVVRFLIHLHYMMGRNICADLLRMRMILIVSS
;
A
#
# COMPACT_ATOMS: atom_id res chain seq x y z
N MET A 1 -53.24 -8.72 17.98
CA MET A 1 -51.83 -8.38 17.72
C MET A 1 -50.98 -9.21 18.67
N SER A 2 -49.95 -9.90 18.19
CA SER A 2 -49.08 -10.72 19.03
C SER A 2 -47.84 -9.92 19.47
N PRO A 3 -47.57 -9.72 20.77
CA PRO A 3 -46.37 -9.04 21.24
C PRO A 3 -45.18 -10.01 21.21
N GLY A 4 -44.53 -10.12 20.05
CA GLY A 4 -43.41 -11.07 19.89
C GLY A 4 -42.84 -11.22 18.49
N HIS A 5 -43.02 -10.22 17.61
CA HIS A 5 -42.36 -10.21 16.30
C HIS A 5 -41.26 -9.14 16.30
N MET A 6 -40.03 -9.56 15.96
CA MET A 6 -38.87 -8.69 15.86
C MET A 6 -38.41 -8.73 14.41
N GLU A 7 -38.75 -7.70 13.64
CA GLU A 7 -38.37 -7.60 12.23
C GLU A 7 -36.90 -7.16 12.13
N LEU A 8 -36.01 -8.12 11.93
CA LEU A 8 -34.62 -7.87 11.57
C LEU A 8 -34.56 -7.40 10.12
N TRP A 9 -34.46 -6.09 9.94
CA TRP A 9 -34.20 -5.47 8.64
C TRP A 9 -32.86 -5.97 8.10
N PHE A 10 -32.95 -6.88 7.14
CA PHE A 10 -31.79 -7.52 6.53
C PHE A 10 -31.10 -6.52 5.59
N PHE A 11 -30.16 -5.75 6.15
CA PHE A 11 -29.20 -5.00 5.33
C PHE A 11 -28.57 -5.97 4.34
N GLY A 12 -28.55 -5.61 3.05
CA GLY A 12 -28.42 -6.53 1.91
C GLY A 12 -27.06 -7.22 1.71
N TRP A 13 -26.56 -7.90 2.74
CA TRP A 13 -25.40 -8.78 2.72
C TRP A 13 -25.88 -10.18 2.32
N THR A 14 -25.66 -10.56 1.05
CA THR A 14 -26.14 -11.85 0.50
C THR A 14 -25.76 -13.03 1.41
N PRO A 15 -26.65 -13.99 1.69
CA PRO A 15 -26.34 -15.16 2.52
C PRO A 15 -25.08 -15.94 2.09
N GLY A 16 -24.71 -15.87 0.81
CA GLY A 16 -23.47 -16.46 0.27
C GLY A 16 -22.14 -15.85 0.75
N HIS A 17 -22.16 -14.80 1.58
CA HIS A 17 -20.94 -14.24 2.20
C HIS A 17 -20.74 -14.69 3.67
N TYR A 18 -21.64 -15.50 4.21
CA TYR A 18 -21.44 -16.11 5.53
C TYR A 18 -20.53 -17.33 5.39
N ARG A 19 -19.42 -17.34 6.14
CA ARG A 19 -18.60 -18.54 6.29
C ARG A 19 -19.38 -19.55 7.13
N ASP A 20 -19.74 -20.68 6.54
CA ASP A 20 -20.52 -21.75 7.20
C ASP A 20 -19.95 -22.16 8.57
N ASN A 21 -18.61 -22.15 8.66
CA ASN A 21 -17.83 -22.59 9.81
C ASN A 21 -17.56 -21.49 10.86
N PHE A 22 -18.09 -20.28 10.69
CA PHE A 22 -17.86 -19.20 11.66
C PHE A 22 -18.71 -19.41 12.91
N ILE A 23 -18.11 -19.26 14.11
CA ILE A 23 -18.74 -19.56 15.41
C ILE A 23 -20.07 -18.80 15.63
N LEU A 24 -20.25 -17.67 14.95
CA LEU A 24 -21.45 -16.83 15.05
C LEU A 24 -22.41 -16.98 13.85
N ASN A 25 -22.14 -17.82 12.85
CA ASN A 25 -23.03 -18.03 11.70
C ASN A 25 -24.44 -18.45 12.16
N PRO A 26 -25.56 -17.81 11.72
CA PRO A 26 -25.69 -16.73 10.73
C PRO A 26 -25.83 -15.31 11.31
N LEU A 27 -25.50 -15.11 12.60
CA LEU A 27 -25.51 -13.79 13.23
C LEU A 27 -24.32 -12.93 12.72
N PRO A 28 -24.57 -11.73 12.17
CA PRO A 28 -23.50 -10.81 11.81
C PRO A 28 -22.70 -10.40 13.06
N ILE A 29 -21.37 -10.36 12.97
CA ILE A 29 -20.50 -9.84 14.04
C ILE A 29 -20.89 -8.42 14.48
N LEU A 30 -21.48 -7.64 13.56
CA LEU A 30 -22.01 -6.30 13.79
C LEU A 30 -23.07 -6.24 14.91
N VAL A 31 -23.82 -7.32 15.15
CA VAL A 31 -24.82 -7.39 16.25
C VAL A 31 -24.15 -7.28 17.62
N PHE A 32 -22.89 -7.69 17.74
CA PHE A 32 -22.12 -7.63 18.99
C PHE A 32 -21.33 -6.32 19.16
N VAL A 33 -21.27 -5.44 18.15
CA VAL A 33 -20.52 -4.17 18.23
C VAL A 33 -20.98 -3.29 19.40
N PRO A 34 -22.30 -3.09 19.66
CA PRO A 34 -22.74 -2.30 20.82
C PRO A 34 -22.28 -2.89 22.17
N LEU A 35 -22.26 -4.22 22.30
CA LEU A 35 -21.80 -4.90 23.51
C LEU A 35 -20.28 -4.78 23.70
N ILE A 36 -19.51 -4.90 22.61
CA ILE A 36 -18.05 -4.71 22.61
C ILE A 36 -17.71 -3.26 22.98
N VAL A 37 -18.40 -2.28 22.40
CA VAL A 37 -18.23 -0.85 22.73
C VAL A 37 -18.57 -0.58 24.20
N HIS A 38 -19.69 -1.11 24.69
CA HIS A 38 -20.10 -0.96 26.09
C HIS A 38 -19.02 -1.48 27.06
N HIS A 39 -18.48 -2.68 26.83
CA HIS A 39 -17.42 -3.22 27.68
C HIS A 39 -16.10 -2.44 27.58
N LEU A 40 -15.74 -1.91 26.41
CA LEU A 40 -14.57 -1.05 26.24
C LEU A 40 -14.71 0.26 27.04
N GLN A 41 -15.90 0.86 27.05
CA GLN A 41 -16.20 2.04 27.87
C GLN A 41 -16.08 1.78 29.38
N GLN A 42 -16.47 0.58 29.86
CA GLN A 42 -16.30 0.22 31.28
C GLN A 42 -14.84 0.12 31.74
N VAL A 43 -13.88 -0.02 30.82
CA VAL A 43 -12.44 -0.10 31.12
C VAL A 43 -11.63 1.08 30.57
N GLU A 44 -12.28 2.06 29.96
CA GLU A 44 -11.61 3.20 29.29
C GLU A 44 -10.68 3.97 30.24
N SER A 45 -11.10 4.16 31.50
CA SER A 45 -10.31 4.86 32.53
C SER A 45 -9.08 4.10 33.04
N SER A 46 -8.99 2.79 32.81
CA SER A 46 -7.80 1.98 33.13
C SER A 46 -6.93 1.70 31.90
N LEU A 47 -7.44 1.94 30.69
CA LEU A 47 -6.70 1.88 29.43
C LEU A 47 -5.94 3.19 29.16
N ILE A 48 -4.89 3.45 29.94
CA ILE A 48 -3.95 4.55 29.66
C ILE A 48 -3.10 4.16 28.43
N ASN A 49 -3.63 4.38 27.23
CA ASN A 49 -2.85 4.31 26.00
C ASN A 49 -2.53 5.73 25.50
N PRO A 50 -1.26 6.18 25.54
CA PRO A 50 -0.86 7.49 25.05
C PRO A 50 -0.92 7.62 23.52
N HIS A 51 -1.20 6.53 22.79
CA HIS A 51 -1.23 6.49 21.33
C HIS A 51 -2.58 5.94 20.86
N PRO A 52 -3.45 6.75 20.23
CA PRO A 52 -4.79 6.31 19.85
C PRO A 52 -4.70 5.16 18.84
N ILE A 53 -5.44 4.09 19.14
CA ILE A 53 -5.50 2.90 18.31
C ILE A 53 -6.62 3.08 17.28
N VAL A 54 -6.29 3.07 15.99
CA VAL A 54 -7.28 3.12 14.91
C VAL A 54 -7.70 1.69 14.53
N VAL A 55 -9.00 1.44 14.69
CA VAL A 55 -9.74 0.21 14.34
C VAL A 55 -11.01 0.62 13.57
N ASP A 56 -11.54 -0.30 12.77
CA ASP A 56 -11.84 0.01 11.37
C ASP A 56 -12.56 -1.28 10.78
N VAL A 57 -13.16 -1.37 9.56
CA VAL A 57 -13.81 -2.65 9.06
C VAL A 57 -13.76 -2.98 7.52
N ARG A 58 -13.18 -4.14 7.07
CA ARG A 58 -13.23 -4.65 5.65
C ARG A 58 -13.77 -6.10 5.48
N PRO A 59 -15.09 -6.26 5.34
CA PRO A 59 -15.72 -7.59 5.20
C PRO A 59 -15.49 -8.29 3.84
N GLU A 60 -15.61 -7.60 2.71
CA GLU A 60 -15.47 -8.16 1.34
C GLU A 60 -14.10 -8.80 1.04
N GLN A 61 -13.11 -8.51 1.90
CA GLN A 61 -11.73 -9.01 1.77
C GLN A 61 -11.37 -9.95 2.95
N GLU A 62 -12.30 -10.17 3.88
CA GLU A 62 -12.18 -11.02 5.06
C GLU A 62 -10.97 -10.72 5.98
N VAL A 63 -10.49 -9.47 5.99
CA VAL A 63 -9.22 -9.08 6.64
C VAL A 63 -9.36 -7.96 7.68
N MET A 64 -8.34 -7.83 8.55
CA MET A 64 -8.41 -7.18 9.87
C MET A 64 -7.06 -6.46 10.20
N PHE A 65 -6.96 -5.10 10.27
CA PHE A 65 -5.73 -4.30 10.58
C PHE A 65 -5.96 -3.29 11.71
N ILE A 66 -5.01 -3.14 12.64
CA ILE A 66 -4.96 -2.06 13.64
C ILE A 66 -3.82 -1.08 13.30
N LYS A 67 -3.94 0.21 13.67
CA LYS A 67 -2.80 1.16 13.65
C LYS A 67 -2.50 1.77 15.03
N GLN A 68 -1.22 1.88 15.40
CA GLN A 68 -0.72 2.62 16.58
C GLN A 68 0.62 3.31 16.25
N ASN A 69 0.83 4.55 16.70
CA ASN A 69 1.86 5.44 16.15
C ASN A 69 3.05 5.64 17.13
N ASP A 70 4.06 4.78 17.04
CA ASP A 70 5.15 4.69 18.03
C ASP A 70 6.41 5.47 17.64
N GLY A 71 6.76 6.50 18.42
CA GLY A 71 7.79 7.50 18.10
C GLY A 71 9.27 7.10 18.17
N TYR A 72 9.64 5.86 17.87
CA TYR A 72 11.04 5.42 17.87
C TYR A 72 11.74 5.62 16.51
N GLY A 73 12.94 6.21 16.53
CA GLY A 73 13.79 6.40 15.34
C GLY A 73 14.25 5.07 14.73
N GLY A 74 13.50 4.55 13.76
CA GLY A 74 13.78 3.26 13.11
C GLY A 74 14.83 3.36 11.99
N GLY A 75 15.91 2.58 12.11
CA GLY A 75 16.86 2.39 11.00
C GLY A 75 16.25 1.57 9.85
N THR A 76 16.47 1.98 8.61
CA THR A 76 15.99 1.24 7.43
C THR A 76 16.91 0.06 7.09
N THR A 77 16.42 -1.18 7.17
CA THR A 77 17.15 -2.32 6.60
C THR A 77 16.89 -2.38 5.08
N ARG A 78 17.95 -2.21 4.28
CA ARG A 78 17.89 -2.18 2.80
C ARG A 78 18.55 -3.42 2.18
N MET A 79 18.52 -3.54 0.85
CA MET A 79 19.15 -4.61 0.05
C MET A 79 18.72 -6.04 0.43
N ILE A 80 17.52 -6.22 1.00
CA ILE A 80 17.00 -7.55 1.34
C ILE A 80 16.57 -8.27 0.05
N ARG A 81 17.22 -9.41 -0.25
CA ARG A 81 16.81 -10.31 -1.33
C ARG A 81 15.90 -11.41 -0.78
N ILE A 82 14.77 -11.61 -1.46
CA ILE A 82 13.76 -12.62 -1.11
C ILE A 82 13.37 -13.36 -2.39
N HIS A 83 13.55 -14.69 -2.40
CA HIS A 83 13.27 -15.53 -3.58
C HIS A 83 11.86 -16.13 -3.58
N ASN A 84 11.24 -16.29 -2.40
CA ASN A 84 9.92 -16.89 -2.21
C ASN A 84 9.31 -16.38 -0.89
N VAL A 85 8.02 -16.68 -0.67
CA VAL A 85 7.29 -16.22 0.52
C VAL A 85 7.87 -16.78 1.83
N GLN A 86 8.45 -17.98 1.82
CA GLN A 86 9.10 -18.59 2.99
C GLN A 86 10.37 -17.83 3.40
N GLY A 87 11.11 -17.26 2.44
CA GLY A 87 12.27 -16.42 2.72
C GLY A 87 11.93 -15.14 3.47
N ILE A 88 10.68 -14.68 3.43
CA ILE A 88 10.20 -13.53 4.22
C ILE A 88 10.27 -13.86 5.72
N ASP A 89 9.78 -15.04 6.13
CA ASP A 89 9.77 -15.50 7.53
C ASP A 89 11.20 -15.62 8.10
N VAL A 90 12.16 -16.10 7.29
CA VAL A 90 13.58 -16.12 7.67
C VAL A 90 14.09 -14.72 7.98
N TRP A 91 13.81 -13.74 7.12
CA TRP A 91 14.20 -12.34 7.38
C TRP A 91 13.49 -11.74 8.59
N PHE A 92 12.24 -12.11 8.87
CA PHE A 92 11.51 -11.61 10.05
C PHE A 92 12.08 -12.14 11.36
N LYS A 93 12.54 -13.39 11.37
CA LYS A 93 13.28 -13.98 12.50
C LYS A 93 14.63 -13.30 12.69
N VAL A 94 15.42 -13.13 11.62
CA VAL A 94 16.73 -12.45 11.68
C VAL A 94 16.60 -11.00 12.15
N LEU A 95 15.59 -10.27 11.66
CA LEU A 95 15.33 -8.87 12.04
C LEU A 95 14.50 -8.74 13.32
N ARG A 96 14.15 -9.87 13.98
CA ARG A 96 13.38 -9.97 15.22
C ARG A 96 12.06 -9.17 15.17
N ILE A 97 11.43 -9.12 13.98
CA ILE A 97 10.24 -8.31 13.69
C ILE A 97 9.08 -8.65 14.62
N HIS A 98 8.89 -9.95 14.93
CA HIS A 98 7.85 -10.42 15.83
C HIS A 98 8.11 -10.08 17.31
N GLU A 99 9.38 -9.89 17.71
CA GLU A 99 9.73 -9.61 19.11
C GLU A 99 9.55 -8.13 19.47
N PHE A 100 9.77 -7.23 18.51
CA PHE A 100 9.71 -5.79 18.77
C PHE A 100 8.30 -5.20 18.66
N GLN A 101 7.33 -5.91 18.07
CA GLN A 101 5.93 -5.47 17.90
C GLN A 101 5.74 -4.10 17.22
N ARG A 102 6.68 -3.66 16.39
CA ARG A 102 6.65 -2.34 15.73
C ARG A 102 5.91 -2.37 14.39
N GLU A 103 5.46 -1.21 13.94
CA GLU A 103 5.02 -1.05 12.54
C GLU A 103 6.23 -1.13 11.59
N TYR A 104 6.16 -2.03 10.60
CA TYR A 104 7.17 -2.15 9.55
C TYR A 104 6.58 -1.80 8.18
N ASN A 105 7.28 -0.92 7.47
CA ASN A 105 7.00 -0.64 6.06
C ASN A 105 7.86 -1.56 5.19
N LEU A 106 7.21 -2.40 4.39
CA LEU A 106 7.88 -3.13 3.31
C LEU A 106 7.91 -2.29 2.03
N TYR A 107 9.00 -2.39 1.30
CA TYR A 107 9.19 -1.77 0.00
C TYR A 107 9.85 -2.74 -0.97
N TYR A 108 9.62 -2.55 -2.26
CA TYR A 108 10.31 -3.25 -3.35
C TYR A 108 10.88 -2.24 -4.33
N SER A 109 11.99 -2.55 -5.01
CA SER A 109 12.58 -1.66 -6.01
C SER A 109 11.78 -1.67 -7.31
N LEU A 110 11.70 -0.51 -7.99
CA LEU A 110 11.22 -0.43 -9.37
C LEU A 110 12.20 -1.06 -10.36
N ALA A 111 13.49 -1.04 -10.02
CA ALA A 111 14.54 -1.67 -10.78
C ALA A 111 14.52 -3.19 -10.62
N LYS A 112 14.67 -3.90 -11.74
CA LYS A 112 15.00 -5.32 -11.77
C LYS A 112 16.43 -5.46 -12.28
N TYR A 113 17.18 -6.34 -11.63
CA TYR A 113 18.58 -6.59 -11.91
C TYR A 113 18.73 -7.98 -12.52
N LYS A 114 19.66 -8.14 -13.45
CA LYS A 114 19.92 -9.37 -14.21
C LYS A 114 19.99 -10.60 -13.31
N ASP A 115 20.87 -10.55 -12.31
CA ASP A 115 21.06 -11.60 -11.32
C ASP A 115 20.35 -11.31 -9.99
N GLY A 116 19.41 -10.35 -9.97
CA GLY A 116 18.75 -9.83 -8.77
C GLY A 116 19.61 -8.86 -7.95
N ILE A 117 19.07 -8.30 -6.86
CA ILE A 117 19.88 -7.54 -5.89
C ILE A 117 20.97 -8.49 -5.34
N PRO A 118 22.24 -8.05 -5.21
CA PRO A 118 23.32 -8.90 -4.69
C PRO A 118 22.96 -9.55 -3.35
N TYR A 119 23.54 -10.72 -3.09
CA TYR A 119 23.33 -11.44 -1.82
C TYR A 119 23.85 -10.62 -0.65
N SER A 120 22.96 -9.88 0.00
CA SER A 120 23.27 -9.16 1.21
C SER A 120 23.46 -10.16 2.35
N THR A 121 24.63 -10.14 2.99
CA THR A 121 24.89 -10.96 4.18
C THR A 121 23.88 -10.65 5.29
N LEU A 122 23.57 -11.65 6.14
CA LEU A 122 22.74 -11.45 7.34
C LEU A 122 23.43 -10.51 8.35
N GLU A 123 24.77 -10.47 8.35
CA GLU A 123 25.55 -9.47 9.06
C GLU A 123 25.44 -8.12 8.32
N LEU A 124 24.51 -7.28 8.78
CA LEU A 124 24.19 -5.99 8.16
C LEU A 124 25.41 -5.07 8.03
N ALA A 125 26.36 -5.17 8.99
CA ALA A 125 27.58 -4.35 9.04
C ALA A 125 28.65 -4.74 8.00
N LYS A 126 28.59 -5.94 7.40
CA LYS A 126 29.54 -6.42 6.37
C LYS A 126 29.10 -6.07 4.93
N ARG A 127 28.07 -5.24 4.77
CA ARG A 127 27.50 -4.92 3.47
C ARG A 127 28.21 -3.72 2.85
N ASP A 128 28.81 -3.93 1.67
CA ASP A 128 29.37 -2.86 0.84
C ASP A 128 28.24 -2.07 0.16
N PHE A 129 27.64 -1.15 0.92
CA PHE A 129 26.63 -0.22 0.40
C PHE A 129 27.23 0.80 -0.56
N ASP A 130 28.46 1.24 -0.33
CA ASP A 130 29.07 2.35 -1.08
C ASP A 130 29.41 1.96 -2.51
N ASN A 131 29.94 0.75 -2.73
CA ASN A 131 30.16 0.27 -4.09
C ASN A 131 28.84 -0.06 -4.78
N TRP A 132 27.89 -0.71 -4.08
CA TRP A 132 26.58 -0.99 -4.66
C TRP A 132 25.85 0.29 -5.10
N ILE A 133 25.85 1.35 -4.28
CA ILE A 133 25.23 2.64 -4.64
C ILE A 133 25.82 3.22 -5.95
N LYS A 134 27.13 3.06 -6.17
CA LYS A 134 27.81 3.56 -7.38
C LYS A 134 27.57 2.69 -8.62
N GLU A 135 27.43 1.37 -8.46
CA GLU A 135 27.52 0.42 -9.56
C GLU A 135 26.24 -0.36 -9.89
N HIS A 136 25.22 -0.34 -9.01
CA HIS A 136 23.99 -1.14 -9.16
C HIS A 136 23.28 -0.99 -10.53
N TRP A 137 23.34 0.19 -11.15
CA TRP A 137 22.73 0.46 -12.45
C TRP A 137 23.30 -0.41 -13.57
N LYS A 138 24.57 -0.85 -13.48
CA LYS A 138 25.24 -1.69 -14.48
C LYS A 138 24.55 -3.03 -14.70
N GLU A 139 23.90 -3.55 -13.65
CA GLU A 139 23.18 -4.84 -13.67
C GLU A 139 21.67 -4.67 -13.85
N MET A 140 21.15 -3.45 -14.06
CA MET A 140 19.73 -3.25 -14.32
C MET A 140 19.33 -3.80 -15.70
N VAL A 141 18.18 -4.46 -15.75
CA VAL A 141 17.56 -4.99 -16.99
C VAL A 141 16.18 -4.40 -17.26
N SER A 142 15.58 -3.72 -16.28
CA SER A 142 14.33 -2.99 -16.44
C SER A 142 14.09 -2.05 -15.26
N TYR A 143 13.39 -0.95 -15.48
CA TYR A 143 12.94 -0.07 -14.41
C TYR A 143 11.46 0.25 -14.63
N ASP A 144 10.56 -0.21 -13.76
CA ASP A 144 9.12 0.01 -13.94
C ASP A 144 8.77 1.49 -13.70
N PHE A 145 7.89 2.07 -14.53
CA PHE A 145 7.45 3.45 -14.36
C PHE A 145 6.52 3.56 -13.15
N LEU A 146 6.81 4.52 -12.27
CA LEU A 146 5.97 4.92 -11.14
C LEU A 146 5.46 6.33 -11.40
N LEU A 147 4.15 6.53 -11.31
CA LEU A 147 3.55 7.85 -11.12
C LEU A 147 3.03 7.91 -9.68
N ASP A 148 3.52 8.87 -8.90
CA ASP A 148 3.04 9.16 -7.55
C ASP A 148 2.13 10.40 -7.57
N ILE A 149 1.01 10.31 -6.87
CA ILE A 149 0.01 11.38 -6.71
C ILE A 149 -0.16 11.56 -5.21
N ASP A 150 0.56 12.50 -4.62
CA ASP A 150 0.51 12.76 -3.18
C ASP A 150 -0.49 13.89 -2.88
N ALA A 151 -1.38 13.67 -1.92
CA ALA A 151 -2.25 14.72 -1.42
C ALA A 151 -1.49 15.74 -0.55
N GLY A 152 -0.32 15.37 0.00
CA GLY A 152 0.44 16.18 0.96
C GLY A 152 -0.20 16.16 2.35
N ASN A 153 -1.48 16.58 2.45
CA ASN A 153 -2.30 16.49 3.65
C ASN A 153 -3.49 15.54 3.49
N HIS A 154 -4.06 15.10 4.62
CA HIS A 154 -5.21 14.20 4.61
C HIS A 154 -6.51 14.85 4.11
N HIS A 155 -6.65 16.18 4.14
CA HIS A 155 -7.82 16.88 3.60
C HIS A 155 -7.87 16.85 2.07
N ASP A 156 -6.72 16.75 1.43
CA ASP A 156 -6.56 16.84 -0.02
C ASP A 156 -6.75 15.48 -0.73
N ILE A 157 -6.98 14.40 0.03
CA ILE A 157 -7.08 13.02 -0.47
C ILE A 157 -8.22 12.82 -1.47
N GLU A 158 -9.31 13.58 -1.35
CA GLU A 158 -10.43 13.53 -2.29
C GLU A 158 -9.98 14.02 -3.69
N PHE A 159 -9.21 15.10 -3.73
CA PHE A 159 -8.67 15.64 -4.98
C PHE A 159 -7.58 14.74 -5.57
N ALA A 160 -6.74 14.12 -4.72
CA ALA A 160 -5.81 13.07 -5.15
C ALA A 160 -6.56 11.86 -5.76
N TYR A 161 -7.71 11.47 -5.20
CA TYR A 161 -8.56 10.42 -5.80
C TYR A 161 -9.14 10.87 -7.14
N LEU A 162 -9.68 12.09 -7.24
CA LEU A 162 -10.26 12.61 -8.49
C LEU A 162 -9.20 12.68 -9.60
N THR A 163 -7.99 13.12 -9.23
CA THR A 163 -6.78 13.10 -10.08
C THR A 163 -6.48 11.67 -10.56
N ALA A 164 -6.33 10.73 -9.62
CA ALA A 164 -6.05 9.33 -9.95
C ALA A 164 -7.14 8.71 -10.83
N ASN A 165 -8.42 8.95 -10.55
CA ASN A 165 -9.53 8.44 -11.35
C ASN A 165 -9.56 9.03 -12.78
N THR A 166 -9.13 10.28 -12.95
CA THR A 166 -9.00 10.93 -14.26
C THR A 166 -7.87 10.30 -15.08
N ILE A 167 -6.68 10.16 -14.48
CA ILE A 167 -5.51 9.49 -15.09
C ILE A 167 -5.83 8.02 -15.40
N ARG A 168 -6.57 7.34 -14.53
CA ARG A 168 -7.05 5.96 -14.75
C ARG A 168 -7.91 5.85 -16.02
N ARG A 169 -8.82 6.81 -16.26
CA ARG A 169 -9.64 6.85 -17.48
C ARG A 169 -8.78 7.12 -18.71
N TYR A 170 -7.82 8.04 -18.61
CA TYR A 170 -6.87 8.35 -19.68
C TYR A 170 -6.04 7.10 -20.06
N PHE A 171 -5.37 6.46 -19.10
CA PHE A 171 -4.62 5.22 -19.35
C PHE A 171 -5.50 4.10 -19.93
N ASN A 172 -6.73 3.92 -19.43
CA ASN A 172 -7.68 2.96 -19.99
C ASN A 172 -8.03 3.25 -21.46
N SER A 173 -8.19 4.52 -21.86
CA SER A 173 -8.53 4.89 -23.25
C SER A 173 -7.42 4.56 -24.26
N PHE A 174 -6.17 4.41 -23.80
CA PHE A 174 -5.04 3.95 -24.60
C PHE A 174 -4.67 2.48 -24.34
N ASN A 175 -5.49 1.73 -23.60
CA ASN A 175 -5.22 0.37 -23.14
C ASN A 175 -3.87 0.20 -22.41
N VAL A 176 -3.39 1.25 -21.73
CA VAL A 176 -2.14 1.22 -20.98
C VAL A 176 -2.32 0.32 -19.75
N PRO A 177 -1.49 -0.72 -19.56
CA PRO A 177 -1.58 -1.62 -18.42
C PRO A 177 -0.81 -1.06 -17.21
N TYR A 178 -1.50 -0.92 -16.07
CA TYR A 178 -0.94 -0.40 -14.83
C TYR A 178 -1.45 -1.17 -13.61
N HIS A 179 -0.74 -1.02 -12.49
CA HIS A 179 -1.22 -1.37 -11.16
C HIS A 179 -1.50 -0.08 -10.39
N LEU A 180 -2.78 0.24 -10.15
CA LEU A 180 -3.20 1.35 -9.31
C LEU A 180 -3.25 0.92 -7.84
N ARG A 181 -2.69 1.73 -6.95
CA ARG A 181 -2.46 1.42 -5.54
C ARG A 181 -2.68 2.65 -4.68
N PHE A 182 -3.25 2.48 -3.48
CA PHE A 182 -3.25 3.52 -2.46
C PHE A 182 -1.93 3.49 -1.68
N SER A 183 -1.27 4.65 -1.50
CA SER A 183 0.05 4.75 -0.86
C SER A 183 -0.02 4.93 0.67
N GLY A 184 -1.13 5.47 1.17
CA GLY A 184 -1.33 5.91 2.56
C GLY A 184 -1.74 7.39 2.66
N ARG A 185 -1.33 8.21 1.68
CA ARG A 185 -1.72 9.63 1.53
C ARG A 185 -2.06 10.03 0.08
N GLY A 186 -1.98 9.08 -0.83
CA GLY A 186 -2.05 9.34 -2.26
C GLY A 186 -2.17 8.05 -3.06
N PHE A 187 -1.85 8.10 -4.35
CA PHE A 187 -2.02 6.97 -5.26
C PHE A 187 -0.77 6.75 -6.11
N HIS A 188 -0.36 5.49 -6.23
CA HIS A 188 0.68 5.08 -7.15
C HIS A 188 0.05 4.38 -8.36
N PHE A 189 0.44 4.78 -9.57
CA PHE A 189 0.35 3.93 -10.75
C PHE A 189 1.73 3.32 -11.02
N VAL A 190 1.79 1.99 -11.16
CA VAL A 190 3.01 1.29 -11.59
C VAL A 190 2.76 0.66 -12.95
N ILE A 191 3.46 1.12 -13.99
CA ILE A 191 3.39 0.60 -15.37
C ILE A 191 4.68 -0.21 -15.64
N PRO A 192 4.58 -1.52 -15.91
CA PRO A 192 5.76 -2.35 -16.12
C PRO A 192 6.62 -1.91 -17.33
N TYR A 193 7.94 -1.86 -17.15
CA TYR A 193 8.93 -1.40 -18.15
C TYR A 193 8.74 -2.02 -19.54
N LYS A 194 8.37 -3.31 -19.59
CA LYS A 194 8.16 -4.07 -20.83
C LYS A 194 7.16 -3.43 -21.81
N TYR A 195 6.28 -2.55 -21.34
CA TYR A 195 5.31 -1.83 -22.18
C TYR A 195 5.88 -0.56 -22.83
N PHE A 196 7.15 -0.23 -22.56
CA PHE A 196 7.89 0.84 -23.19
C PHE A 196 9.05 0.33 -24.09
N ASN A 197 9.33 -0.98 -24.10
CA ASN A 197 10.53 -1.59 -24.69
C ASN A 197 10.89 -1.08 -26.09
N ASP A 198 9.92 -1.00 -27.01
CA ASP A 198 10.16 -0.62 -28.41
C ASP A 198 10.72 0.80 -28.56
N ASN A 199 10.41 1.69 -27.59
CA ASN A 199 10.93 3.06 -27.52
C ASN A 199 12.15 3.19 -26.58
N LEU A 200 12.43 2.17 -25.74
CA LEU A 200 13.44 2.23 -24.68
C LEU A 200 14.66 1.31 -24.89
N ALA A 201 14.73 0.57 -25.99
CA ALA A 201 15.82 -0.36 -26.30
C ALA A 201 17.24 0.25 -26.29
N TYR A 202 17.36 1.58 -26.32
CA TYR A 202 18.62 2.34 -26.34
C TYR A 202 18.80 3.27 -25.13
N ILE A 203 17.89 3.29 -24.16
CA ILE A 203 17.97 4.21 -23.02
C ILE A 203 18.82 3.62 -21.90
N ASP A 204 19.79 4.40 -21.42
CA ASP A 204 20.75 4.00 -20.39
C ASP A 204 20.10 3.95 -18.98
N PHE A 205 20.58 3.03 -18.14
CA PHE A 205 20.28 2.95 -16.71
C PHE A 205 21.26 3.77 -15.86
N ASN A 206 22.38 4.23 -16.43
CA ASN A 206 23.33 5.12 -15.78
C ASN A 206 22.66 6.45 -15.39
N PRO A 207 22.58 6.81 -14.10
CA PRO A 207 21.96 8.07 -13.67
C PRO A 207 22.70 9.32 -14.18
N ASP A 208 24.00 9.19 -14.49
CA ASP A 208 24.85 10.30 -14.94
C ASP A 208 24.80 10.49 -16.47
N ALA A 209 24.19 9.57 -17.24
CA ALA A 209 24.05 9.72 -18.69
C ALA A 209 23.08 10.86 -19.06
N ASP A 210 23.34 11.55 -20.17
CA ASP A 210 22.53 12.67 -20.65
C ASP A 210 21.07 12.27 -20.92
N GLU A 211 20.86 11.14 -21.60
CA GLU A 211 19.57 10.52 -21.81
C GLU A 211 19.51 9.18 -21.06
N ASN A 212 18.70 9.12 -20.01
CA ASN A 212 18.56 7.95 -19.16
C ASN A 212 17.10 7.69 -18.77
N VAL A 213 16.81 6.49 -18.26
CA VAL A 213 15.43 6.04 -18.01
C VAL A 213 14.70 6.90 -16.97
N TYR A 214 15.42 7.46 -16.01
CA TYR A 214 14.84 8.31 -14.95
C TYR A 214 14.41 9.65 -15.54
N LYS A 215 15.26 10.28 -16.36
CA LYS A 215 14.92 11.50 -17.11
C LYS A 215 13.74 11.25 -18.06
N PHE A 216 13.72 10.14 -18.78
CA PHE A 216 12.59 9.79 -19.66
C PHE A 216 11.26 9.71 -18.89
N PHE A 217 11.24 8.98 -17.78
CA PHE A 217 10.03 8.86 -16.95
C PHE A 217 9.64 10.17 -16.24
N MET A 218 10.62 10.98 -15.82
CA MET A 218 10.37 12.33 -15.31
C MET A 218 9.69 13.22 -16.36
N HIS A 219 10.10 13.17 -17.63
CA HIS A 219 9.43 13.92 -18.70
C HIS A 219 7.98 13.45 -18.95
N ILE A 220 7.69 12.15 -18.83
CA ILE A 220 6.31 11.65 -18.86
C ILE A 220 5.53 12.20 -17.66
N ALA A 221 6.10 12.15 -16.46
CA ALA A 221 5.48 12.65 -15.24
C ALA A 221 5.18 14.15 -15.30
N MET A 222 6.11 14.97 -15.80
CA MET A 222 5.91 16.42 -15.99
C MET A 222 4.79 16.72 -16.98
N LYS A 223 4.67 15.94 -18.06
CA LYS A 223 3.53 16.05 -18.99
C LYS A 223 2.21 15.70 -18.30
N LEU A 224 2.16 14.63 -17.51
CA LEU A 224 0.97 14.24 -16.76
C LEU A 224 0.61 15.27 -15.68
N HIS A 225 1.61 15.81 -14.97
CA HIS A 225 1.47 16.90 -13.99
C HIS A 225 0.81 18.13 -14.64
N SER A 226 1.36 18.60 -15.76
CA SER A 226 0.82 19.75 -16.52
C SER A 226 -0.57 19.49 -17.14
N LEU A 227 -0.95 18.24 -17.40
CA LEU A 227 -2.24 17.89 -18.01
C LEU A 227 -3.36 17.62 -17.00
N PHE A 228 -3.02 17.13 -15.80
CA PHE A 228 -4.00 16.59 -14.86
C PHE A 228 -4.00 17.26 -13.49
N SER A 229 -2.85 17.44 -12.86
CA SER A 229 -2.78 17.87 -11.45
C SER A 229 -1.36 18.15 -10.99
N GLU A 230 -1.20 19.21 -10.20
CA GLU A 230 0.06 19.54 -9.52
C GLU A 230 0.45 18.52 -8.43
N MET A 231 -0.48 17.69 -7.96
CA MET A 231 -0.23 16.61 -6.98
C MET A 231 0.64 15.47 -7.52
N ILE A 232 0.92 15.43 -8.82
CA ILE A 232 1.86 14.46 -9.39
C ILE A 232 3.28 14.85 -8.98
N ASP A 233 3.90 14.04 -8.12
CA ASP A 233 5.28 14.27 -7.71
C ASP A 233 6.24 13.92 -8.86
N THR A 234 6.91 14.95 -9.37
CA THR A 234 7.89 14.84 -10.46
C THR A 234 9.32 14.67 -9.97
N SER A 235 9.57 14.75 -8.65
CA SER A 235 10.90 14.63 -8.04
C SER A 235 11.34 13.19 -7.76
N ILE A 236 10.46 12.21 -8.00
CA ILE A 236 10.64 10.81 -7.54
C ILE A 236 11.58 9.94 -8.41
N TYR A 237 12.13 10.47 -9.50
CA TYR A 237 12.83 9.65 -10.50
C TYR A 237 14.33 9.54 -10.18
N ASP A 238 14.67 8.50 -9.42
CA ASP A 238 16.04 8.17 -9.04
C ASP A 238 16.33 6.67 -9.19
N SER A 239 17.59 6.31 -9.44
CA SER A 239 18.01 4.92 -9.71
C SER A 239 17.71 3.91 -8.58
N ARG A 240 17.40 4.38 -7.37
CA ARG A 240 17.18 3.53 -6.19
C ARG A 240 15.75 3.65 -5.66
N ARG A 241 14.81 4.20 -6.44
CA ARG A 241 13.40 4.35 -6.04
C ARG A 241 12.80 3.00 -5.67
N VAL A 242 12.08 3.02 -4.56
CA VAL A 242 11.33 1.89 -4.04
C VAL A 242 9.86 2.26 -3.89
N VAL A 243 8.98 1.30 -4.13
CA VAL A 243 7.53 1.44 -3.93
C VAL A 243 7.12 0.65 -2.70
N ARG A 244 6.25 1.23 -1.88
CA ARG A 244 5.67 0.56 -0.71
C ARG A 244 4.90 -0.70 -1.16
N PHE A 245 5.22 -1.84 -0.56
CA PHE A 245 4.56 -3.10 -0.85
C PHE A 245 3.14 -3.06 -0.27
N LEU A 246 2.14 -3.49 -1.04
CA LEU A 246 0.72 -3.25 -0.69
C LEU A 246 0.21 -4.14 0.45
N ILE A 247 0.93 -5.22 0.76
CA ILE A 247 0.69 -6.01 1.96
C ILE A 247 1.39 -5.29 3.12
N HIS A 248 0.62 -4.45 3.82
CA HIS A 248 1.05 -3.93 5.12
C HIS A 248 1.15 -5.10 6.08
N LEU A 249 2.36 -5.37 6.56
CA LEU A 249 2.63 -6.63 7.25
C LEU A 249 2.36 -6.49 8.75
N HIS A 250 1.07 -6.36 9.06
CA HIS A 250 0.54 -6.32 10.41
C HIS A 250 0.38 -7.76 10.95
N TYR A 251 1.49 -8.34 11.42
CA TYR A 251 1.50 -9.73 11.90
C TYR A 251 1.01 -9.81 13.36
N MET A 252 -0.22 -10.31 13.52
CA MET A 252 -0.84 -10.79 14.77
C MET A 252 -0.97 -9.82 15.97
N MET A 253 -1.93 -8.89 15.94
CA MET A 253 -2.66 -8.41 17.14
C MET A 253 -4.18 -8.14 16.93
N GLY A 254 -4.84 -8.83 15.99
CA GLY A 254 -6.26 -9.25 16.16
C GLY A 254 -7.45 -8.27 16.07
N ARG A 255 -7.41 -7.05 15.47
CA ARG A 255 -8.61 -6.18 15.18
C ARG A 255 -8.55 -5.43 13.81
N ASN A 256 -9.63 -4.75 13.30
CA ASN A 256 -10.02 -4.63 11.84
C ASN A 256 -9.83 -3.28 11.06
N ILE A 257 -9.88 -3.27 9.69
CA ILE A 257 -9.36 -2.32 8.63
C ILE A 257 -10.39 -1.35 7.98
N CYS A 258 -10.13 -0.05 7.76
CA CYS A 258 -10.94 0.79 6.88
C CYS A 258 -10.25 0.88 5.51
N ALA A 259 -10.88 0.67 4.36
CA ALA A 259 -12.25 0.85 3.88
C ALA A 259 -12.52 2.27 3.36
N ASP A 260 -11.80 3.30 3.82
CA ASP A 260 -12.04 4.70 3.43
C ASP A 260 -11.50 5.11 2.05
N LEU A 261 -11.13 4.14 1.20
CA LEU A 261 -10.77 4.38 -0.21
C LEU A 261 -11.46 3.48 -1.23
N LEU A 262 -12.47 2.72 -0.82
CA LEU A 262 -13.47 2.16 -1.74
C LEU A 262 -14.74 3.02 -1.83
N ARG A 263 -14.81 4.13 -1.10
CA ARG A 263 -16.03 4.95 -0.94
C ARG A 263 -16.32 5.98 -2.03
N MET A 264 -15.54 5.99 -3.11
CA MET A 264 -15.74 6.90 -4.27
C MET A 264 -16.64 6.28 -5.37
N ARG A 265 -17.82 5.79 -4.96
CA ARG A 265 -19.01 5.66 -5.82
C ARG A 265 -20.26 5.25 -5.03
N MET A 266 -20.88 6.19 -4.33
CA MET A 266 -22.34 6.16 -4.12
C MET A 266 -22.89 7.55 -3.78
N ILE A 267 -23.12 8.36 -4.82
CA ILE A 267 -24.07 9.47 -4.75
C ILE A 267 -25.43 8.88 -5.10
N LEU A 268 -26.32 8.77 -4.13
CA LEU A 268 -27.73 8.50 -4.35
C LEU A 268 -28.51 9.78 -3.99
N ILE A 269 -28.89 10.55 -5.00
CA ILE A 269 -29.89 11.61 -4.81
C ILE A 269 -31.25 10.93 -4.85
N VAL A 270 -32.00 11.00 -3.76
CA VAL A 270 -33.42 10.69 -3.73
C VAL A 270 -34.15 12.00 -3.48
N SER A 271 -34.80 12.53 -4.52
CA SER A 271 -35.85 13.54 -4.35
C SER A 271 -37.13 12.86 -3.89
N SER A 272 -37.81 13.48 -2.93
CA SER A 272 -39.25 13.33 -2.73
C SER A 272 -40.03 13.88 -3.92
#